data_AF-A0A7C6ZWY9-F1
#
_entry.id   AF-A0A7C6ZWY9-F1
#
_cell.length_a   1.000
_cell.length_b   1.000
_cell.length_c   1.000
_cell.angle_alpha   90.00
_cell.angle_beta   90.00
_cell.angle_gamma   90.00
#
_symmetry.space_group_name_H-M   'P 1'
#
loop_
_entity.id
_entity.type
_entity.pdbx_description
1 polymer ?
#
loop_
_entity_poly.entity_id
_entity_poly.type
_entity_poly.pdbx_seq_one_letter_code
_entity_poly.pdbx_strand_id
1 'polypeptide(L)'
;MSGILLPGQDKKPTAGGGIELPKGFARRREEPEATPASEMAPAAPEPSTAPETPQPPRRGRPGEELLFPPTAAQVQCPNCGARYAVPIFTIIDLGVNPELGPALLGGQINVAMCPQCGAGGPLSAPLMVHDPSHDFLAVYVPPTGIDDVQRQRIIGDLT
;
A
#
# COMPACT_ATOMS: atom_id res chain seq x y z
N MET A 1 29.18 -40.72 25.65
CA MET A 1 28.96 -41.21 24.28
C MET A 1 28.14 -40.15 23.55
N SER A 2 28.81 -39.26 22.82
CA SER A 2 28.16 -38.19 22.06
C SER A 2 27.49 -38.77 20.83
N GLY A 3 26.16 -38.65 20.75
CA GLY A 3 25.41 -38.92 19.53
C GLY A 3 25.41 -37.68 18.64
N ILE A 4 25.99 -37.80 17.46
CA ILE A 4 25.92 -36.81 16.38
C ILE A 4 24.51 -36.85 15.78
N LEU A 5 23.77 -35.75 15.85
CA LEU A 5 22.50 -35.57 15.15
C LEU A 5 22.78 -35.08 13.72
N LEU A 6 22.44 -35.88 12.71
CA LEU A 6 22.44 -35.46 11.31
C LEU A 6 21.14 -34.69 10.99
N PRO A 7 21.21 -33.56 10.26
CA PRO A 7 20.04 -32.86 9.74
C PRO A 7 19.52 -33.57 8.46
N GLY A 8 18.19 -33.77 8.38
CA GLY A 8 17.54 -34.28 7.15
C GLY A 8 16.68 -35.55 7.29
N GLN A 9 15.93 -35.73 8.39
CA GLN A 9 14.90 -36.77 8.45
C GLN A 9 13.52 -36.11 8.43
N ASP A 10 12.93 -36.08 7.23
CA ASP A 10 11.61 -35.58 6.93
C ASP A 10 10.53 -36.27 7.76
N LYS A 11 9.79 -35.51 8.58
CA LYS A 11 8.52 -35.98 9.12
C LYS A 11 7.46 -35.83 8.05
N LYS A 12 7.16 -36.94 7.37
CA LYS A 12 5.98 -37.10 6.50
C LYS A 12 4.72 -36.68 7.28
N PRO A 13 3.88 -35.76 6.77
CA PRO A 13 2.70 -35.33 7.50
C PRO A 13 1.69 -36.48 7.54
N THR A 14 1.38 -36.94 8.76
CA THR A 14 0.29 -37.87 9.02
C THR A 14 -1.02 -37.14 8.73
N ALA A 15 -1.74 -37.58 7.70
CA ALA A 15 -3.12 -37.18 7.45
C ALA A 15 -3.99 -37.73 8.58
N GLY A 16 -4.38 -36.86 9.51
CA GLY A 16 -5.15 -37.28 10.69
C GLY A 16 -5.20 -36.22 11.76
N GLY A 17 -5.73 -35.04 11.42
CA GLY A 17 -5.92 -33.95 12.38
C GLY A 17 -6.96 -32.98 11.85
N GLY A 18 -8.23 -33.33 12.00
CA GLY A 18 -9.32 -32.40 11.72
C GLY A 18 -9.21 -31.21 12.66
N ILE A 19 -9.18 -30.00 12.08
CA ILE A 19 -9.28 -28.75 12.84
C ILE A 19 -10.73 -28.62 13.28
N GLU A 20 -11.00 -28.78 14.58
CA GLU A 20 -12.34 -28.51 15.12
C GLU A 20 -12.61 -27.00 15.11
N LEU A 21 -13.70 -26.60 14.45
CA LEU A 21 -14.15 -25.21 14.41
C LEU A 21 -15.10 -24.90 15.59
N PRO A 22 -14.98 -23.72 16.23
CA PRO A 22 -15.91 -23.27 17.26
C PRO A 22 -17.35 -23.12 16.72
N LYS A 23 -18.34 -23.36 17.59
CA LYS A 23 -19.77 -23.31 17.23
C LYS A 23 -20.13 -21.94 16.63
N GLY A 24 -20.55 -21.93 15.36
CA GLY A 24 -20.94 -20.73 14.60
C GLY A 24 -20.27 -20.58 13.23
N PHE A 25 -19.15 -21.28 12.99
CA PHE A 25 -18.43 -21.24 11.72
C PHE A 25 -18.58 -22.56 10.95
N ALA A 26 -19.67 -22.72 10.22
CA ALA A 26 -19.77 -23.78 9.21
C ALA A 26 -19.02 -23.33 7.94
N ARG A 27 -18.11 -24.17 7.43
CA ARG A 27 -17.55 -23.96 6.09
C ARG A 27 -18.68 -24.21 5.06
N ARG A 28 -19.03 -23.18 4.29
CA ARG A 28 -19.94 -23.33 3.15
C ARG A 28 -19.26 -24.24 2.13
N ARG A 29 -19.90 -25.38 1.85
CA ARG A 29 -19.51 -26.27 0.75
C ARG A 29 -19.89 -25.61 -0.56
N GLU A 30 -18.92 -25.30 -1.41
CA GLU A 30 -19.15 -24.93 -2.80
C GLU A 30 -19.30 -26.20 -3.64
N GLU A 31 -20.42 -26.30 -4.35
CA GLU A 31 -20.67 -27.22 -5.47
C GLU A 31 -21.53 -26.48 -6.52
N PRO A 32 -21.50 -26.90 -7.79
CA PRO A 32 -21.32 -26.02 -8.93
C PRO A 32 -22.63 -25.48 -9.53
N GLU A 33 -22.41 -24.42 -10.29
CA GLU A 33 -23.28 -23.67 -11.19
C GLU A 33 -24.33 -24.49 -11.95
N ALA A 34 -25.58 -24.03 -11.92
CA ALA A 34 -26.63 -24.41 -12.86
C ALA A 34 -27.54 -23.21 -13.13
N THR A 35 -27.27 -22.51 -14.24
CA THR A 35 -28.22 -21.60 -14.92
C THR A 35 -29.42 -22.37 -15.48
N PRO A 36 -30.58 -21.71 -15.61
CA PRO A 36 -31.03 -21.47 -16.98
C PRO A 36 -31.59 -20.06 -17.25
N ALA A 37 -31.38 -19.63 -18.49
CA ALA A 37 -32.07 -18.53 -19.18
C ALA A 37 -33.61 -18.74 -19.16
N SER A 38 -34.52 -17.79 -19.41
CA SER A 38 -34.62 -16.69 -20.37
C SER A 38 -35.99 -16.03 -20.13
N GLU A 39 -36.16 -14.70 -20.26
CA GLU A 39 -37.25 -14.13 -21.08
C GLU A 39 -37.16 -12.61 -21.23
N MET A 40 -37.74 -12.14 -22.34
CA MET A 40 -37.39 -10.94 -23.08
C MET A 40 -38.54 -9.90 -23.04
N ALA A 41 -38.16 -8.62 -22.95
CA ALA A 41 -38.83 -7.42 -23.53
C ALA A 41 -40.15 -6.89 -22.90
N PRO A 42 -40.58 -5.62 -23.16
CA PRO A 42 -40.03 -4.60 -24.08
C PRO A 42 -39.82 -3.18 -23.49
N ALA A 43 -39.26 -2.33 -24.37
CA ALA A 43 -38.79 -0.96 -24.21
C ALA A 43 -39.87 0.14 -24.18
N ALA A 44 -39.54 1.31 -23.58
CA ALA A 44 -39.84 2.68 -24.04
C ALA A 44 -39.12 3.71 -23.12
N PRO A 45 -38.93 4.99 -23.52
CA PRO A 45 -37.75 5.52 -24.19
C PRO A 45 -36.90 6.45 -23.31
N GLU A 46 -35.60 6.50 -23.60
CA GLU A 46 -34.63 7.40 -22.97
C GLU A 46 -34.77 8.84 -23.53
N PRO A 47 -34.70 9.90 -22.69
CA PRO A 47 -34.58 11.26 -23.18
C PRO A 47 -33.18 11.49 -23.75
N SER A 48 -33.16 11.96 -24.99
CA SER A 48 -31.98 12.36 -25.77
C SER A 48 -31.11 13.35 -24.99
N THR A 49 -29.93 12.88 -24.54
CA THR A 49 -28.80 13.74 -24.17
C THR A 49 -27.96 14.01 -25.42
N ALA A 50 -27.69 15.29 -25.65
CA ALA A 50 -26.88 15.80 -26.76
C ALA A 50 -25.49 15.14 -26.83
N PRO A 51 -24.87 15.05 -28.02
CA PRO A 51 -23.54 14.48 -28.16
C PRO A 51 -22.52 15.34 -27.42
N GLU A 52 -22.04 14.83 -26.29
CA GLU A 52 -20.88 15.38 -25.61
C GLU A 52 -19.66 15.12 -26.50
N THR A 53 -19.15 16.20 -27.10
CA THR A 53 -17.88 16.23 -27.83
C THR A 53 -16.82 15.43 -27.05
N PRO A 54 -16.07 14.50 -27.67
CA PRO A 54 -15.01 13.79 -26.97
C PRO A 54 -14.01 14.82 -26.44
N GLN A 55 -13.99 15.04 -25.13
CA GLN A 55 -12.93 15.82 -24.54
C GLN A 55 -11.62 15.09 -24.85
N PRO A 56 -10.60 15.79 -25.38
CA PRO A 56 -9.30 15.19 -25.58
C PRO A 56 -8.81 14.61 -24.25
N PRO A 57 -8.05 13.50 -24.24
CA PRO A 57 -7.51 12.95 -23.01
C PRO A 57 -6.80 14.09 -22.27
N ARG A 58 -7.24 14.36 -21.04
CA ARG A 58 -6.58 15.34 -20.18
C ARG A 58 -5.14 14.88 -20.07
N ARG A 59 -4.20 15.61 -20.68
CA ARG A 59 -2.77 15.36 -20.45
C ARG A 59 -2.55 15.55 -18.95
N GLY A 60 -2.32 14.44 -18.24
CA GLY A 60 -2.05 14.45 -16.81
C GLY A 60 -0.93 15.45 -16.52
N ARG A 61 -1.13 16.30 -15.51
CA ARG A 61 -0.11 17.19 -15.00
C ARG A 61 1.06 16.32 -14.51
N PRO A 62 2.32 16.77 -14.67
CA PRO A 62 3.47 16.08 -14.08
C PRO A 62 3.22 15.93 -12.56
N GLY A 63 2.95 14.71 -12.10
CA GLY A 63 2.51 14.41 -10.72
C GLY A 63 1.12 13.74 -10.58
N GLU A 64 0.36 13.57 -11.68
CA GLU A 64 -0.98 12.95 -11.66
C GLU A 64 -1.00 11.43 -11.90
N GLU A 65 0.16 10.77 -12.08
CA GLU A 65 0.25 9.33 -12.33
C GLU A 65 0.84 8.55 -11.12
N LEU A 66 0.65 9.06 -9.90
CA LEU A 66 1.02 8.34 -8.67
C LEU A 66 -0.19 7.53 -8.22
N LEU A 67 -0.06 6.20 -8.12
CA LEU A 67 -1.14 5.34 -7.63
C LEU A 67 -1.58 5.74 -6.20
N PHE A 68 -0.60 6.10 -5.39
CA PHE A 68 -0.80 6.61 -4.03
C PHE A 68 -0.25 8.05 -3.96
N PRO A 69 -1.10 9.07 -4.17
CA PRO A 69 -0.64 10.44 -4.17
C PRO A 69 -0.18 10.86 -2.77
N PRO A 70 0.91 11.64 -2.65
CA PRO A 70 1.42 12.10 -1.37
C PRO A 70 0.44 13.09 -0.73
N THR A 71 0.35 13.05 0.60
CA THR A 71 -0.48 13.98 1.36
C THR A 71 0.34 15.20 1.75
N ALA A 72 -0.23 16.41 1.63
CA ALA A 72 0.43 17.62 2.09
C ALA A 72 0.41 17.71 3.62
N ALA A 73 1.58 17.86 4.24
CA ALA A 73 1.72 18.10 5.68
C ALA A 73 2.27 19.50 5.94
N GLN A 74 1.73 20.17 6.96
CA GLN A 74 2.23 21.45 7.43
C GLN A 74 3.39 21.22 8.40
N VAL A 75 4.56 21.78 8.10
CA VAL A 75 5.76 21.68 8.94
C VAL A 75 6.27 23.06 9.34
N GLN A 76 7.00 23.12 10.45
CA GLN A 76 7.67 24.34 10.91
C GLN A 76 9.18 24.15 10.85
N CYS A 77 9.88 25.08 10.20
CA CYS A 77 11.34 25.06 10.13
C CYS A 77 11.95 25.33 11.52
N PRO A 78 12.81 24.45 12.05
CA PRO A 78 13.46 24.66 13.35
C PRO A 78 14.51 25.78 13.32
N ASN A 79 15.05 26.13 12.15
CA ASN A 79 16.10 27.13 12.01
C ASN A 79 15.57 28.57 11.96
N CYS A 80 14.49 28.81 11.21
CA CYS A 80 13.94 30.17 11.00
C CYS A 80 12.47 30.34 11.44
N GLY A 81 11.79 29.27 11.86
CA GLY A 81 10.39 29.31 12.32
C GLY A 81 9.34 29.36 11.21
N ALA A 82 9.73 29.45 9.94
CA ALA A 82 8.82 29.49 8.80
C ALA A 82 7.93 28.23 8.74
N ARG A 83 6.64 28.42 8.46
CA ARG A 83 5.67 27.33 8.25
C ARG A 83 5.42 27.14 6.77
N TYR A 84 5.45 25.90 6.31
CA TYR A 84 5.27 25.55 4.90
C TYR A 84 4.72 24.14 4.74
N ALA A 85 4.10 23.87 3.60
CA ALA A 85 3.58 22.56 3.27
C ALA A 85 4.62 21.74 2.51
N VAL A 86 4.70 20.45 2.82
CA VAL A 86 5.56 19.48 2.14
C VAL A 86 4.76 18.22 1.80
N PRO A 87 4.99 17.59 0.63
CA PRO A 87 4.38 16.30 0.32
C PRO A 87 5.01 15.20 1.17
N ILE A 88 4.17 14.35 1.76
CA ILE A 88 4.57 13.14 2.49
C ILE A 88 4.04 11.93 1.75
N PHE A 89 4.95 11.03 1.38
CA PHE A 89 4.65 9.70 0.87
C PHE A 89 4.46 8.75 2.04
N THR A 90 3.32 8.07 2.08
CA THR A 90 3.02 7.00 3.04
C THR A 90 3.08 5.62 2.40
N ILE A 91 2.82 5.54 1.09
CA ILE A 91 2.88 4.32 0.28
C ILE A 91 3.61 4.65 -1.01
N ILE A 92 4.58 3.82 -1.39
CA ILE A 92 5.24 3.83 -2.70
C ILE A 92 5.15 2.44 -3.29
N ASP A 93 4.58 2.34 -4.49
CA ASP A 93 4.59 1.13 -5.29
C ASP A 93 5.57 1.32 -6.45
N LEU A 94 6.72 0.64 -6.40
CA LEU A 94 7.75 0.69 -7.43
C LEU A 94 7.38 -0.10 -8.70
N GLY A 95 6.33 -0.93 -8.64
CA GLY A 95 5.75 -1.57 -9.83
C GLY A 95 4.97 -0.61 -10.70
N VAL A 96 4.32 0.39 -10.08
CA VAL A 96 3.58 1.44 -10.80
C VAL A 96 4.44 2.68 -11.03
N ASN A 97 5.24 3.07 -10.04
CA ASN A 97 6.07 4.27 -10.06
C ASN A 97 7.56 3.93 -9.87
N PRO A 98 8.20 3.22 -10.82
CA PRO A 98 9.61 2.81 -10.72
C PRO A 98 10.58 4.01 -10.65
N GLU A 99 10.17 5.18 -11.15
CA GLU A 99 10.94 6.43 -11.10
C GLU A 99 11.24 6.91 -9.67
N LEU A 100 10.46 6.46 -8.68
CA LEU A 100 10.68 6.81 -7.27
C LEU A 100 11.77 5.97 -6.61
N GLY A 101 12.20 4.86 -7.23
CA GLY A 101 13.21 3.94 -6.68
C GLY A 101 14.55 4.62 -6.34
N PRO A 102 15.19 5.35 -7.29
CA PRO A 102 16.43 6.07 -7.00
C PRO A 102 16.28 7.12 -5.89
N ALA A 103 15.14 7.82 -5.84
CA ALA A 103 14.89 8.81 -4.80
C ALA A 103 14.71 8.15 -3.42
N LEU A 104 14.03 7.01 -3.37
CA LEU A 104 13.85 6.21 -2.16
C LEU A 104 15.20 5.70 -1.63
N LEU A 105 15.99 5.05 -2.48
CA LEU A 105 17.30 4.52 -2.12
C LEU A 105 18.31 5.62 -1.77
N GLY A 106 18.18 6.79 -2.39
CA GLY A 106 18.98 7.97 -2.08
C GLY A 106 18.54 8.71 -0.81
N GLY A 107 17.50 8.26 -0.11
CA GLY A 107 16.98 8.92 1.09
C GLY A 107 16.38 10.30 0.82
N GLN A 108 15.92 10.55 -0.41
CA GLN A 108 15.31 11.82 -0.83
C GLN A 108 13.78 11.82 -0.66
N ILE A 109 13.19 10.66 -0.34
CA ILE A 109 11.78 10.55 0.01
C ILE A 109 11.54 11.09 1.41
N ASN A 110 10.40 11.80 1.58
CA ASN A 110 10.01 12.41 2.85
C ASN A 110 11.10 13.33 3.41
N VAL A 111 11.73 14.14 2.56
CA VAL A 111 12.68 15.18 2.96
C VAL A 111 12.02 16.55 2.80
N ALA A 112 12.08 17.36 3.86
CA ALA A 112 11.64 18.74 3.79
C ALA A 112 12.82 19.67 3.50
N MET A 113 12.61 20.67 2.64
CA MET A 113 13.56 21.75 2.39
C MET A 113 12.85 23.08 2.62
N CYS A 114 13.36 23.87 3.57
CA CYS A 114 12.77 25.15 3.90
C CYS A 114 13.01 26.16 2.77
N PRO A 115 11.95 26.74 2.16
CA PRO A 115 12.11 27.70 1.07
C PRO A 115 12.66 29.06 1.54
N GLN A 116 12.72 29.31 2.84
CA GLN A 116 13.17 30.60 3.40
C GLN A 116 14.65 30.63 3.75
N CYS A 117 15.20 29.54 4.30
CA CYS A 117 16.59 29.51 4.77
C CYS A 117 17.41 28.35 4.19
N GLY A 118 16.81 27.47 3.38
CA GLY A 118 17.48 26.32 2.78
C GLY A 118 17.76 25.16 3.76
N ALA A 119 17.48 25.32 5.06
CA ALA A 119 17.60 24.23 6.00
C ALA A 119 16.62 23.10 5.63
N GLY A 120 17.11 21.87 5.60
CA GLY A 120 16.30 20.70 5.26
C GLY A 120 16.69 19.47 6.08
N GLY A 121 15.86 18.46 6.02
CA GLY A 121 16.08 17.21 6.74
C GLY A 121 14.98 16.17 6.51
N PRO A 122 15.25 14.92 6.93
CA PRO A 122 14.27 13.85 6.83
C PRO A 122 13.07 14.15 7.73
N LEU A 123 11.89 13.79 7.26
CA LEU A 123 10.64 13.82 7.99
C LEU A 123 10.41 12.45 8.63
N SER A 124 9.97 12.46 9.88
CA SER A 124 9.61 11.25 10.62
C SER A 124 8.23 10.73 10.22
N ALA A 125 8.06 10.36 8.95
CA ALA A 125 6.84 9.75 8.42
C ALA A 125 7.04 8.25 8.17
N PRO A 126 6.12 7.39 8.66
CA PRO A 126 6.07 5.99 8.26
C PRO A 126 5.89 5.84 6.75
N LEU A 127 6.52 4.82 6.16
CA LEU A 127 6.48 4.58 4.72
C LEU A 127 6.37 3.08 4.42
N MET A 128 5.35 2.70 3.66
CA MET A 128 5.25 1.39 3.03
C MET A 128 5.86 1.44 1.62
N VAL A 129 6.67 0.44 1.29
CA VAL A 129 7.27 0.28 -0.04
C VAL A 129 6.93 -1.11 -0.55
N HIS A 130 6.31 -1.16 -1.73
CA HIS A 130 6.06 -2.36 -2.49
C HIS A 130 6.94 -2.36 -3.74
N ASP A 131 7.66 -3.46 -3.99
CA ASP A 131 8.45 -3.69 -5.18
C ASP A 131 8.19 -5.11 -5.72
N PRO A 132 7.30 -5.23 -6.72
CA PRO A 132 6.95 -6.52 -7.29
C PRO A 132 8.09 -7.13 -8.12
N SER A 133 9.10 -6.36 -8.55
CA SER A 133 10.23 -6.90 -9.32
C SER A 133 11.17 -7.74 -8.45
N HIS A 134 11.11 -7.56 -7.14
CA HIS A 134 11.96 -8.23 -6.15
C HIS A 134 11.15 -9.01 -5.10
N ASP A 135 9.85 -9.25 -5.33
CA ASP A 135 8.93 -9.86 -4.37
C ASP A 135 9.02 -9.22 -2.97
N PHE A 136 9.16 -7.89 -2.94
CA PHE A 136 9.51 -7.15 -1.73
C PHE A 136 8.37 -6.24 -1.27
N LEU A 137 8.01 -6.36 0.01
CA LEU A 137 7.11 -5.44 0.70
C LEU A 137 7.72 -5.13 2.06
N ALA A 138 7.88 -3.84 2.36
CA ALA A 138 8.41 -3.41 3.64
C ALA A 138 7.70 -2.18 4.16
N VAL A 139 7.67 -2.07 5.50
CA VAL A 139 7.22 -0.87 6.21
C VAL A 139 8.41 -0.32 7.00
N TYR A 140 8.79 0.90 6.67
CA TYR A 140 9.78 1.68 7.40
C TYR A 140 9.08 2.59 8.40
N VAL A 141 9.41 2.43 9.68
CA VAL A 141 8.96 3.32 10.76
C VAL A 141 10.19 4.02 11.33
N PRO A 142 10.31 5.36 11.17
CA PRO A 142 11.44 6.11 11.73
C PRO A 142 11.54 5.95 13.25
N PRO A 143 12.75 5.92 13.83
CA PRO A 143 12.95 5.81 15.26
C PRO A 143 12.55 7.12 15.97
N THR A 144 11.33 7.18 16.48
CA THR A 144 10.77 8.36 17.18
C THR A 144 10.70 8.19 18.71
N GLY A 145 11.32 7.13 19.25
CA GLY A 145 11.27 6.82 20.68
C GLY A 145 9.94 6.24 21.16
N ILE A 146 9.12 5.74 20.23
CA ILE A 146 7.86 5.04 20.54
C ILE A 146 8.09 3.60 21.00
N ASP A 147 7.15 3.06 21.78
CA ASP A 147 7.19 1.65 22.22
C ASP A 147 6.78 0.68 21.10
N ASP A 148 7.02 -0.62 21.34
CA ASP A 148 6.74 -1.67 20.37
C ASP A 148 5.25 -1.79 20.04
N VAL A 149 4.36 -1.60 21.01
CA VAL A 149 2.91 -1.70 20.80
C VAL A 149 2.44 -0.62 19.84
N GLN A 150 2.87 0.61 20.06
CA GLN A 150 2.56 1.74 19.20
C GLN A 150 3.18 1.58 17.82
N ARG A 151 4.41 1.04 17.75
CA ARG A 151 5.04 0.70 16.47
C ARG A 151 4.22 -0.32 15.68
N GLN A 152 3.73 -1.39 16.32
CA GLN A 152 2.88 -2.38 15.66
C GLN A 152 1.54 -1.78 15.19
N ARG A 153 0.94 -0.87 15.95
CA ARG A 153 -0.27 -0.15 15.51
C ARG A 153 -0.02 0.67 14.25
N ILE A 154 1.06 1.44 14.22
CA ILE A 154 1.44 2.25 13.04
C ILE A 154 1.65 1.36 11.82
N ILE A 155 2.28 0.18 11.99
CA ILE A 155 2.44 -0.78 10.90
C ILE A 155 1.08 -1.28 10.42
N GLY A 156 0.18 -1.64 11.35
CA GLY A 156 -1.16 -2.12 11.03
C GLY A 156 -2.05 -1.08 10.34
N ASP A 157 -1.87 0.21 10.65
CA ASP A 157 -2.61 1.29 9.97
C ASP A 157 -2.19 1.47 8.50
N LEU A 158 -1.06 0.89 8.08
CA LEU A 158 -0.53 0.96 6.72
C LEU A 158 -0.82 -0.28 5.87
N THR A 159 -1.24 -1.41 6.47
CA THR A 159 -1.44 -2.73 5.82
C THR A 159 -2.90 -3.14 5.84
#